data_AF-A0A9D2KZU1-F1
#
_entry.id   AF-A0A9D2KZU1-F1
#
_cell.length_a   1.000
_cell.length_b   1.000
_cell.length_c   1.000
_cell.angle_alpha   90.00
_cell.angle_beta   90.00
_cell.angle_gamma   90.00
#
_symmetry.space_group_name_H-M   'P 1'
#
loop_
_entity.id
_entity.type
_entity.pdbx_description
1 polymer ?
#
loop_
_entity_poly.entity_id
_entity_poly.type
_entity_poly.pdbx_seq_one_letter_code
_entity_poly.pdbx_strand_id
1 'polypeptide(L)'
;MNKKRKSIFLVIGVCILFSLNSCVKKGNMTSTEKEGLTSVKEATASVISIADVKKDFIIHVPTQAEVEKKREEVLAGMKEEEIERLKETIKVENLALEHSFMWDNLEKNLSDPENLMWNLIDTTGFIQIGWGYDTEVYEEKKTDDMTMDEFLEQYGIPVMTDNDKDAETFCRQMEELRSTIVNKALRKDFDHLISNMRSARETHDVTYIRNIYEILHDMDYYLLRYGPTEMGAYVSDMSLVCTYYGVLEVYEE
;
A
#
# COMPACT_ATOMS: atom_id res chain seq x y z
N MET A 1 10.61 -12.81 -44.64
CA MET A 1 10.70 -13.00 -43.17
C MET A 1 10.36 -11.69 -42.48
N ASN A 2 9.07 -11.47 -42.20
CA ASN A 2 8.62 -10.31 -41.45
C ASN A 2 8.76 -10.61 -39.96
N LYS A 3 9.56 -9.81 -39.27
CA LYS A 3 9.71 -9.83 -37.81
C LYS A 3 8.40 -9.28 -37.23
N LYS A 4 7.40 -10.14 -37.05
CA LYS A 4 6.11 -9.79 -36.45
C LYS A 4 6.36 -9.29 -35.03
N ARG A 5 5.87 -8.10 -34.73
CA ARG A 5 5.88 -7.52 -33.38
C ARG A 5 5.04 -8.42 -32.48
N LYS A 6 5.67 -9.02 -31.48
CA LYS A 6 4.97 -9.64 -30.35
C LYS A 6 4.29 -8.52 -29.58
N SER A 7 2.96 -8.44 -29.61
CA SER A 7 2.22 -7.62 -28.66
C SER A 7 2.17 -8.39 -27.34
N ILE A 8 3.23 -8.25 -26.55
CA ILE A 8 3.24 -8.71 -25.16
C ILE A 8 2.43 -7.68 -24.39
N PHE A 9 1.21 -8.01 -23.96
CA PHE A 9 0.62 -7.30 -22.83
C PHE A 9 1.42 -7.69 -21.60
N LEU A 10 2.38 -6.84 -21.30
CA LEU A 10 3.24 -6.95 -20.13
C LEU A 10 2.37 -6.53 -18.96
N VAL A 11 1.75 -7.50 -18.27
CA VAL A 11 1.40 -7.26 -16.87
C VAL A 11 2.73 -7.00 -16.20
N ILE A 12 2.89 -5.75 -15.77
CA ILE A 12 4.08 -5.23 -15.13
C ILE A 12 4.44 -6.23 -14.03
N GLY A 13 5.66 -6.77 -14.12
CA GLY A 13 6.17 -7.70 -13.13
C GLY A 13 6.01 -7.06 -11.75
N VAL A 14 5.37 -7.80 -10.86
CA VAL A 14 5.32 -7.52 -9.43
C VAL A 14 6.75 -7.64 -8.92
N CYS A 15 7.52 -6.57 -9.09
CA CYS A 15 8.80 -6.38 -8.44
C CYS A 15 8.51 -5.86 -7.04
N ILE A 16 8.11 -6.77 -6.14
CA ILE A 16 8.20 -6.52 -4.70
C ILE A 16 9.68 -6.22 -4.44
N LEU A 17 9.92 -5.01 -3.94
CA LEU A 17 11.22 -4.38 -3.81
C LEU A 17 12.25 -5.31 -3.17
N PHE A 18 13.39 -5.45 -3.84
CA PHE A 18 14.63 -5.92 -3.24
C PHE A 18 14.88 -5.15 -1.93
N SER A 19 14.82 -5.84 -0.80
CA SER A 19 15.39 -5.33 0.45
C SER A 19 16.91 -5.21 0.27
N LEU A 20 17.40 -4.01 -0.04
CA LEU A 20 18.82 -3.69 0.08
C LEU A 20 19.19 -3.61 1.56
N ASN A 21 19.51 -4.77 2.14
CA ASN A 21 20.47 -4.83 3.24
C ASN A 21 21.87 -4.74 2.62
N SER A 22 22.47 -3.54 2.61
CA SER A 22 23.92 -3.37 2.46
C SER A 22 24.39 -2.08 3.13
N CYS A 23 25.30 -2.26 4.08
CA CYS A 23 26.03 -1.25 4.82
C CYS A 23 26.67 -0.13 3.97
N VAL A 24 26.54 1.11 4.48
CA VAL A 24 27.58 2.15 4.67
C VAL A 24 28.43 2.59 3.47
N LYS A 25 28.27 3.87 3.06
CA LYS A 25 29.35 4.90 3.18
C LYS A 25 28.84 6.34 2.97
N LYS A 26 29.19 7.19 3.93
CA LYS A 26 29.11 8.66 3.89
C LYS A 26 29.85 9.24 2.68
N GLY A 27 29.23 10.21 2.01
CA GLY A 27 29.87 11.10 1.05
C GLY A 27 29.14 12.43 0.97
N ASN A 28 29.80 13.51 1.39
CA ASN A 28 29.35 14.91 1.30
C ASN A 28 29.15 15.34 -0.16
N MET A 29 28.11 16.13 -0.43
CA MET A 29 28.20 17.15 -1.49
C MET A 29 27.30 18.35 -1.17
N THR A 30 27.93 19.52 -1.09
CA THR A 30 27.37 20.84 -0.80
C THR A 30 26.80 21.52 -2.05
N SER A 31 25.60 22.08 -1.87
CA SER A 31 25.08 23.40 -2.28
C SER A 31 25.33 23.98 -3.67
N THR A 32 24.22 24.42 -4.30
CA THR A 32 24.15 25.76 -4.92
C THR A 32 22.73 26.33 -4.86
N GLU A 33 22.64 27.57 -4.38
CA GLU A 33 21.44 28.42 -4.27
C GLU A 33 20.90 28.88 -5.63
N LYS A 34 19.61 29.25 -5.64
CA LYS A 34 19.15 30.51 -6.24
C LYS A 34 17.91 31.06 -5.53
N GLU A 35 18.07 32.25 -4.97
CA GLU A 35 17.06 33.26 -4.59
C GLU A 35 16.13 33.56 -5.79
N GLY A 36 14.87 34.03 -5.70
CA GLY A 36 14.01 34.57 -4.65
C GLY A 36 13.00 35.53 -5.32
N LEU A 37 11.72 35.61 -4.88
CA LEU A 37 10.91 36.85 -4.84
C LEU A 37 9.52 36.66 -4.16
N THR A 38 9.36 37.37 -3.04
CA THR A 38 8.19 37.95 -2.33
C THR A 38 6.93 38.29 -3.17
N SER A 39 5.67 38.41 -2.69
CA SER A 39 4.98 38.39 -1.37
C SER A 39 3.46 38.65 -1.53
N VAL A 40 2.68 38.51 -0.43
CA VAL A 40 1.47 39.29 -0.01
C VAL A 40 0.03 38.74 -0.25
N LYS A 41 -0.56 38.31 0.90
CA LYS A 41 -1.88 38.63 1.54
C LYS A 41 -3.23 37.97 1.18
N GLU A 42 -3.73 37.28 2.23
CA GLU A 42 -5.02 37.42 2.96
C GLU A 42 -6.39 37.42 2.27
N ALA A 43 -7.14 36.37 2.63
CA ALA A 43 -8.51 36.31 3.16
C ALA A 43 -9.69 36.83 2.32
N THR A 44 -10.66 35.93 2.08
CA THR A 44 -12.10 36.25 2.24
C THR A 44 -12.92 34.96 2.35
N ALA A 45 -13.71 34.87 3.41
CA ALA A 45 -14.78 33.89 3.59
C ALA A 45 -16.08 34.39 2.92
N SER A 46 -16.86 33.53 2.28
CA SER A 46 -18.33 33.53 2.38
C SER A 46 -19.04 32.41 1.60
N VAL A 47 -19.86 31.68 2.37
CA VAL A 47 -21.21 31.16 2.08
C VAL A 47 -21.36 29.99 1.11
N ILE A 48 -21.55 28.82 1.73
CA ILE A 48 -22.05 27.56 1.18
C ILE A 48 -23.59 27.62 1.08
N SER A 49 -24.15 27.22 -0.06
CA SER A 49 -25.59 26.90 -0.19
C SER A 49 -25.87 25.47 0.27
N ILE A 50 -26.81 25.33 1.19
CA ILE A 50 -27.20 24.10 1.88
C ILE A 50 -28.20 23.30 1.03
N ALA A 51 -27.75 22.19 0.44
CA ALA A 51 -28.51 21.00 -0.02
C ALA A 51 -27.44 20.03 -0.55
N ASP A 52 -27.08 18.89 0.04
CA ASP A 52 -27.87 17.83 0.66
C ASP A 52 -27.09 17.17 1.80
N VAL A 53 -27.76 16.88 2.91
CA VAL A 53 -27.16 16.25 4.09
C VAL A 53 -26.92 14.77 3.82
N LYS A 54 -25.72 14.40 3.37
CA LYS A 54 -25.03 13.23 3.93
C LYS A 54 -24.43 13.69 5.26
N LYS A 55 -24.63 12.89 6.30
CA LYS A 55 -24.08 13.19 7.62
C LYS A 55 -22.57 12.91 7.56
N ASP A 56 -21.83 13.84 6.98
CA ASP A 56 -20.37 13.87 7.00
C ASP A 56 -19.97 14.04 8.46
N PHE A 57 -19.54 12.95 9.10
CA PHE A 57 -18.62 13.10 10.21
C PHE A 57 -17.41 13.83 9.61
N ILE A 58 -17.22 15.10 9.99
CA ILE A 58 -16.02 15.83 9.60
C ILE A 58 -14.88 15.08 10.29
N ILE A 59 -14.16 14.26 9.53
CA ILE A 59 -12.94 13.60 10.01
C ILE A 59 -11.93 14.73 10.27
N HIS A 60 -11.49 14.87 11.51
CA HIS A 60 -10.44 15.81 11.87
C HIS A 60 -9.12 15.27 11.34
N VAL A 61 -8.56 15.91 10.31
CA VAL A 61 -7.26 15.54 9.76
C VAL A 61 -6.15 16.11 10.67
N PRO A 62 -5.28 15.26 11.25
CA PRO A 62 -4.20 15.72 12.11
C PRO A 62 -3.25 16.67 11.39
N THR A 63 -2.94 17.78 12.03
CA THR A 63 -1.87 18.71 11.62
C THR A 63 -0.51 18.12 11.94
N GLN A 64 0.56 18.63 11.30
CA GLN A 64 1.93 18.21 11.58
C GLN A 64 2.28 18.23 13.08
N ALA A 65 1.89 19.30 13.79
CA ALA A 65 2.17 19.44 15.21
C ALA A 65 1.41 18.40 16.07
N GLU A 66 0.18 18.04 15.68
CA GLU A 66 -0.58 16.98 16.35
C GLU A 66 0.04 15.61 16.09
N VAL A 67 0.50 15.35 14.86
CA VAL A 67 1.22 14.12 14.50
C VAL A 67 2.53 14.00 15.27
N GLU A 68 3.35 15.04 15.33
CA GLU A 68 4.61 15.06 16.07
C GLU A 68 4.38 14.77 17.57
N LYS A 69 3.41 15.47 18.18
CA LYS A 69 3.04 15.24 19.58
C LYS A 69 2.53 13.82 19.81
N LYS A 70 1.66 13.30 18.94
CA LYS A 70 1.11 11.95 19.08
C LYS A 70 2.21 10.89 18.89
N ARG A 71 3.12 11.10 17.95
CA ARG A 71 4.29 10.23 17.73
C ARG A 71 5.17 10.13 18.97
N GLU A 72 5.50 11.26 19.61
CA GLU A 72 6.25 11.28 20.86
C GLU A 72 5.53 10.48 21.96
N GLU A 73 4.21 10.64 22.07
CA GLU A 73 3.39 9.93 23.05
C GLU A 73 3.39 8.41 22.82
N VAL A 74 3.15 7.94 21.59
CA VAL A 74 2.95 6.51 21.31
C VAL A 74 4.26 5.73 21.26
N LEU A 75 5.38 6.39 20.95
CA LEU A 75 6.71 5.78 20.91
C LEU A 75 7.45 5.88 22.25
N ALA A 76 6.88 6.57 23.24
CA ALA A 76 7.49 6.73 24.56
C ALA A 76 7.82 5.38 25.20
N GLY A 77 9.09 5.20 25.59
CA GLY A 77 9.59 3.99 26.24
C GLY A 77 10.09 2.89 25.29
N MET A 78 9.98 3.08 23.98
CA MET A 78 10.62 2.21 22.99
C MET A 78 12.10 2.59 22.80
N LYS A 79 12.95 1.63 22.41
CA LYS A 79 14.34 1.93 22.04
C LYS A 79 14.41 2.52 20.64
N GLU A 80 15.43 3.35 20.40
CA GLU A 80 15.63 3.99 19.08
C GLU A 80 15.72 2.96 17.94
N GLU A 81 16.44 1.86 18.12
CA GLU A 81 16.56 0.79 17.11
C GLU A 81 15.20 0.12 16.81
N GLU A 82 14.34 -0.01 17.81
CA GLU A 82 13.00 -0.58 17.67
C GLU A 82 12.07 0.40 16.94
N ILE A 83 12.20 1.70 17.22
CA ILE A 83 11.47 2.78 16.54
C ILE A 83 11.86 2.85 15.06
N GLU A 84 13.16 2.81 14.73
CA GLU A 84 13.60 2.89 13.34
C GLU A 84 13.17 1.65 12.53
N ARG A 85 13.24 0.46 13.14
CA ARG A 85 12.70 -0.76 12.51
C ARG A 85 11.19 -0.67 12.25
N LEU A 86 10.43 -0.12 13.21
CA LEU A 86 9.00 0.10 13.08
C LEU A 86 8.68 1.04 11.91
N LYS A 87 9.30 2.23 11.88
CA LYS A 87 9.11 3.23 10.82
C LYS A 87 9.45 2.67 9.45
N GLU A 88 10.60 2.02 9.31
CA GLU A 88 11.04 1.49 8.02
C GLU A 88 10.10 0.39 7.52
N THR A 89 9.68 -0.51 8.42
CA THR A 89 8.77 -1.60 8.05
C THR A 89 7.43 -1.06 7.58
N ILE A 90 6.80 -0.18 8.36
CA ILE A 90 5.48 0.37 8.02
C ILE A 90 5.53 1.15 6.71
N LYS A 91 6.58 1.95 6.49
CA LYS A 91 6.80 2.63 5.21
C LYS A 91 6.90 1.65 4.04
N VAL A 92 7.69 0.58 4.16
CA VAL A 92 7.88 -0.39 3.08
C VAL A 92 6.56 -1.10 2.76
N GLU A 93 5.81 -1.53 3.77
CA GLU A 93 4.53 -2.21 3.57
C GLU A 93 3.45 -1.27 3.00
N ASN A 94 3.37 -0.02 3.48
CA ASN A 94 2.48 1.00 2.91
C ASN A 94 2.79 1.23 1.42
N LEU A 95 4.04 1.53 1.08
CA LEU A 95 4.43 1.80 -0.32
C LEU A 95 4.21 0.60 -1.24
N ALA A 96 4.39 -0.63 -0.74
CA ALA A 96 4.15 -1.84 -1.51
C ALA A 96 2.66 -2.01 -1.85
N LEU A 97 1.77 -1.85 -0.86
CA LEU A 97 0.33 -1.90 -1.11
C LEU A 97 -0.13 -0.72 -1.95
N GLU A 98 0.30 0.50 -1.64
CA GLU A 98 -0.05 1.70 -2.39
C GLU A 98 0.29 1.55 -3.88
N HIS A 99 1.51 1.08 -4.19
CA HIS A 99 1.89 0.76 -5.57
C HIS A 99 0.93 -0.26 -6.20
N SER A 100 0.64 -1.34 -5.50
CA SER A 100 -0.18 -2.45 -6.01
C SER A 100 -1.64 -2.04 -6.26
N PHE A 101 -2.21 -1.23 -5.38
CA PHE A 101 -3.54 -0.64 -5.56
C PHE A 101 -3.58 0.29 -6.78
N MET A 102 -2.56 1.13 -6.95
CA MET A 102 -2.55 2.18 -7.97
C MET A 102 -2.18 1.67 -9.37
N TRP A 103 -1.22 0.75 -9.48
CA TRP A 103 -0.62 0.36 -10.75
C TRP A 103 -0.95 -1.07 -11.17
N ASP A 104 -1.19 -1.96 -10.22
CA ASP A 104 -1.36 -3.39 -10.48
C ASP A 104 -2.83 -3.85 -10.43
N ASN A 105 -3.77 -2.91 -10.25
CA ASN A 105 -5.21 -3.17 -10.12
C ASN A 105 -5.55 -4.17 -9.01
N LEU A 106 -4.78 -4.17 -7.92
CA LEU A 106 -4.89 -5.17 -6.85
C LEU A 106 -6.32 -5.28 -6.30
N GLU A 107 -6.97 -4.16 -5.99
CA GLU A 107 -8.35 -4.13 -5.47
C GLU A 107 -9.32 -4.86 -6.41
N LYS A 108 -9.22 -4.59 -7.71
CA LYS A 108 -10.09 -5.20 -8.71
C LYS A 108 -9.84 -6.70 -8.83
N ASN A 109 -8.57 -7.12 -8.80
CA ASN A 109 -8.22 -8.54 -8.91
C ASN A 109 -8.72 -9.30 -7.67
N LEU A 110 -8.46 -8.78 -6.47
CA LEU A 110 -8.86 -9.42 -5.21
C LEU A 110 -10.37 -9.31 -4.92
N SER A 111 -11.11 -8.46 -5.63
CA SER A 111 -12.58 -8.41 -5.54
C SER A 111 -13.25 -9.72 -5.98
N ASP A 112 -12.56 -10.54 -6.77
CA ASP A 112 -12.96 -11.90 -7.08
C ASP A 112 -12.21 -12.87 -6.15
N PRO A 113 -12.91 -13.61 -5.26
CA PRO A 113 -12.26 -14.51 -4.29
C PRO A 113 -11.55 -15.71 -4.95
N GLU A 114 -11.90 -16.04 -6.19
CA GLU A 114 -11.26 -17.12 -6.96
C GLU A 114 -10.10 -16.62 -7.83
N ASN A 115 -9.80 -15.32 -7.79
CA ASN A 115 -8.71 -14.75 -8.57
C ASN A 115 -7.35 -15.28 -8.09
N LEU A 116 -6.52 -15.72 -9.03
CA LEU A 116 -5.19 -16.27 -8.73
C LEU A 116 -4.25 -15.29 -8.02
N MET A 117 -4.56 -13.98 -7.99
CA MET A 117 -3.81 -13.01 -7.22
C MET A 117 -3.86 -13.26 -5.70
N TRP A 118 -4.89 -13.96 -5.20
CA TRP A 118 -4.95 -14.40 -3.79
C TRP A 118 -3.79 -15.31 -3.39
N ASN A 119 -3.13 -15.99 -4.36
CA ASN A 119 -1.94 -16.79 -4.07
C ASN A 119 -0.79 -15.97 -3.47
N LEU A 120 -0.73 -14.65 -3.69
CA LEU A 120 0.24 -13.76 -3.02
C LEU A 120 0.03 -13.73 -1.50
N ILE A 121 -1.21 -13.87 -1.05
CA ILE A 121 -1.60 -13.86 0.35
C ILE A 121 -1.52 -15.28 0.94
N ASP A 122 -1.82 -16.29 0.13
CA ASP A 122 -1.96 -17.67 0.63
C ASP A 122 -0.64 -18.40 0.79
N THR A 123 0.29 -18.20 -0.14
CA THR A 123 1.42 -19.13 -0.33
C THR A 123 2.71 -18.41 -0.73
N THR A 124 3.81 -18.75 -0.05
CA THR A 124 5.18 -18.38 -0.45
C THR A 124 5.78 -19.34 -1.47
N GLY A 125 6.77 -18.87 -2.22
CA GLY A 125 7.49 -19.62 -3.26
C GLY A 125 7.16 -19.13 -4.67
N PHE A 126 7.43 -19.98 -5.67
CA PHE A 126 7.12 -19.66 -7.06
C PHE A 126 5.66 -20.00 -7.36
N ILE A 127 4.81 -18.98 -7.34
CA ILE A 127 3.35 -19.10 -7.39
C ILE A 127 2.79 -18.62 -8.73
N GLN A 128 1.62 -19.14 -9.10
CA GLN A 128 0.86 -18.64 -10.24
C GLN A 128 -0.06 -17.50 -9.78
N ILE A 129 -0.06 -16.37 -10.50
CA ILE A 129 -0.90 -15.20 -10.19
C ILE A 129 -1.87 -14.83 -11.31
N GLY A 130 -1.89 -15.62 -12.38
CA GLY A 130 -2.77 -15.37 -13.51
C GLY A 130 -2.49 -16.28 -14.70
N TRP A 131 -3.12 -15.94 -15.82
CA TRP A 131 -2.93 -16.60 -17.10
C TRP A 131 -2.56 -15.57 -18.17
N GLY A 132 -1.60 -15.94 -19.02
CA GLY A 132 -1.32 -15.28 -20.28
C GLY A 132 -1.73 -16.21 -21.43
N TYR A 133 -1.92 -15.67 -22.62
CA TYR A 133 -2.16 -16.47 -23.82
C TYR A 133 -1.72 -15.71 -25.06
N ASP A 134 -1.41 -16.46 -26.13
CA ASP A 134 -1.12 -15.86 -27.43
C ASP A 134 -2.44 -15.53 -28.15
N THR A 135 -2.54 -14.32 -28.69
CA THR A 135 -3.71 -13.89 -29.46
C THR A 135 -3.94 -14.75 -30.69
N GLU A 136 -2.88 -15.22 -31.38
CA GLU A 136 -3.03 -16.11 -32.54
C GLU A 136 -3.62 -17.47 -32.11
N VAL A 137 -3.23 -17.98 -30.93
CA VAL A 137 -3.79 -19.22 -30.35
C VAL A 137 -5.24 -19.00 -29.93
N TYR A 138 -5.56 -17.84 -29.35
CA TYR A 138 -6.93 -17.48 -29.02
C TYR A 138 -7.83 -17.47 -30.25
N GLU A 139 -7.45 -16.74 -31.30
CA GLU A 139 -8.23 -16.65 -32.54
C GLU A 139 -8.40 -18.01 -33.24
N GLU A 140 -7.41 -18.90 -33.15
CA GLU A 140 -7.47 -20.22 -33.78
C GLU A 140 -8.27 -21.25 -32.96
N LYS A 141 -8.13 -21.23 -31.63
CA LYS A 141 -8.59 -22.32 -30.76
C LYS A 141 -9.82 -21.97 -29.93
N LYS A 142 -10.09 -20.70 -29.66
CA LYS A 142 -11.27 -20.28 -28.90
C LYS A 142 -12.51 -20.40 -29.78
N THR A 143 -13.39 -21.35 -29.45
CA THR A 143 -14.71 -21.47 -30.08
C THR A 143 -15.75 -20.61 -29.37
N ASP A 144 -16.87 -20.33 -30.04
CA ASP A 144 -17.97 -19.53 -29.47
C ASP A 144 -18.59 -20.19 -28.22
N ASP A 145 -18.63 -21.54 -28.18
CA ASP A 145 -19.19 -22.31 -27.06
C ASP A 145 -18.24 -22.50 -25.87
N MET A 146 -16.94 -22.23 -26.04
CA MET A 146 -15.94 -22.37 -24.98
C MET A 146 -15.98 -21.16 -24.05
N THR A 147 -15.84 -21.35 -22.75
CA THR A 147 -15.65 -20.23 -21.81
C THR A 147 -14.22 -19.72 -21.84
N MET A 148 -13.95 -18.56 -21.22
CA MET A 148 -12.56 -18.10 -21.09
C MET A 148 -11.75 -19.02 -20.18
N ASP A 149 -12.34 -19.52 -19.09
CA ASP A 149 -11.63 -20.37 -18.14
C ASP A 149 -11.23 -21.70 -18.78
N GLU A 150 -12.15 -22.36 -19.50
CA GLU A 150 -11.83 -23.58 -20.26
C GLU A 150 -10.71 -23.36 -21.29
N PHE A 151 -10.71 -22.21 -21.97
CA PHE A 151 -9.64 -21.86 -22.90
C PHE A 151 -8.30 -21.68 -22.19
N LEU A 152 -8.27 -20.97 -21.06
CA LEU A 152 -7.06 -20.70 -20.30
C LEU A 152 -6.50 -21.98 -19.64
N GLU A 153 -7.36 -22.86 -19.15
CA GLU A 153 -6.94 -24.16 -18.63
C GLU A 153 -6.27 -25.03 -19.71
N GLN A 154 -6.76 -24.97 -20.95
CA GLN A 154 -6.25 -25.82 -22.03
C GLN A 154 -5.06 -25.21 -22.80
N TYR A 155 -5.08 -23.89 -23.01
CA TYR A 155 -4.15 -23.19 -23.89
C TYR A 155 -3.42 -22.02 -23.22
N GLY A 156 -3.80 -21.67 -21.99
CA GLY A 156 -3.16 -20.62 -21.23
C GLY A 156 -1.72 -20.97 -20.83
N ILE A 157 -0.94 -19.93 -20.63
CA ILE A 157 0.41 -19.97 -20.11
C ILE A 157 0.33 -19.40 -18.69
N PRO A 158 0.69 -20.16 -17.65
CA PRO A 158 0.61 -19.67 -16.28
C PRO A 158 1.56 -18.48 -16.10
N VAL A 159 1.04 -17.38 -15.56
CA VAL A 159 1.85 -16.21 -15.17
C VAL A 159 2.36 -16.47 -13.77
N MET A 160 3.66 -16.63 -13.65
CA MET A 160 4.33 -17.03 -12.42
C MET A 160 5.13 -15.87 -11.82
N THR A 161 5.23 -15.82 -10.49
CA THR A 161 6.09 -14.89 -9.76
C THR A 161 6.68 -15.56 -8.52
N ASP A 162 7.84 -15.08 -8.09
CA ASP A 162 8.35 -15.40 -6.76
C ASP A 162 7.58 -14.58 -5.71
N ASN A 163 7.12 -15.23 -4.65
CA ASN A 163 6.49 -14.61 -3.50
C ASN A 163 7.24 -15.01 -2.22
N ASP A 164 7.85 -14.04 -1.55
CA ASP A 164 8.59 -14.26 -0.31
C ASP A 164 7.80 -13.85 0.95
N LYS A 165 6.59 -13.29 0.78
CA LYS A 165 5.74 -12.81 1.88
C LYS A 165 4.28 -13.19 1.67
N ASP A 166 3.85 -14.26 2.32
CA ASP A 166 2.43 -14.59 2.50
C ASP A 166 1.84 -13.90 3.75
N ALA A 167 0.54 -14.13 3.99
CA ALA A 167 -0.18 -13.64 5.14
C ALA A 167 0.45 -14.05 6.48
N GLU A 168 1.01 -15.27 6.59
CA GLU A 168 1.69 -15.72 7.82
C GLU A 168 2.96 -14.93 8.07
N THR A 169 3.73 -14.68 7.01
CA THR A 169 4.96 -13.90 7.05
C THR A 169 4.67 -12.46 7.48
N PHE A 170 3.64 -11.82 6.90
CA PHE A 170 3.16 -10.50 7.30
C PHE A 170 2.73 -10.48 8.77
N CYS A 171 1.88 -11.42 9.18
CA CYS A 171 1.37 -11.49 10.56
C CYS A 171 2.51 -11.63 11.57
N ARG A 172 3.48 -12.51 11.30
CA ARG A 172 4.66 -12.69 12.17
C ARG A 172 5.46 -11.39 12.30
N GLN A 173 5.69 -10.68 11.19
CA GLN A 173 6.42 -9.41 11.22
C GLN A 173 5.67 -8.34 12.04
N MET A 174 4.35 -8.25 11.87
CA MET A 174 3.52 -7.33 12.65
C MET A 174 3.48 -7.72 14.14
N GLU A 175 3.43 -9.01 14.47
CA GLU A 175 3.52 -9.50 15.85
C GLU A 175 4.86 -9.17 16.51
N GLU A 176 5.97 -9.36 15.78
CA GLU A 176 7.31 -9.00 16.24
C GLU A 176 7.42 -7.51 16.54
N LEU A 177 6.95 -6.64 15.63
CA LEU A 177 6.93 -5.19 15.85
C LEU A 177 6.03 -4.84 17.03
N ARG A 178 4.82 -5.39 17.08
CA ARG A 178 3.87 -5.15 18.17
C ARG A 178 4.45 -5.50 19.54
N SER A 179 5.31 -6.52 19.62
CA SER A 179 5.91 -6.97 20.88
C SER A 179 6.82 -5.93 21.55
N THR A 180 7.36 -4.97 20.79
CA THR A 180 8.22 -3.90 21.30
C THR A 180 7.43 -2.63 21.67
N ILE A 181 6.17 -2.54 21.25
CA ILE A 181 5.34 -1.35 21.46
C ILE A 181 4.80 -1.32 22.89
N VAL A 182 5.02 -0.19 23.58
CA VAL A 182 4.53 0.02 24.95
C VAL A 182 3.11 0.59 24.96
N ASN A 183 2.82 1.54 24.06
CA ASN A 183 1.54 2.22 23.99
C ASN A 183 0.40 1.27 23.61
N LYS A 184 -0.70 1.28 24.38
CA LYS A 184 -1.81 0.35 24.20
C LYS A 184 -2.62 0.61 22.92
N ALA A 185 -2.83 1.86 22.55
CA ALA A 185 -3.60 2.21 21.35
C ALA A 185 -2.82 1.79 20.10
N LEU A 186 -1.53 2.10 20.03
CA LEU A 186 -0.70 1.65 18.92
C LEU A 186 -0.62 0.11 18.84
N ARG A 187 -0.60 -0.61 19.97
CA ARG A 187 -0.70 -2.08 19.95
C ARG A 187 -2.00 -2.59 19.34
N LYS A 188 -3.12 -1.87 19.52
CA LYS A 188 -4.40 -2.23 18.90
C LYS A 188 -4.37 -2.02 17.38
N ASP A 189 -3.77 -0.95 16.90
CA ASP A 189 -3.59 -0.75 15.44
C ASP A 189 -2.86 -1.94 14.80
N PHE A 190 -1.83 -2.46 15.49
CA PHE A 190 -1.16 -3.69 15.06
C PHE A 190 -2.03 -4.94 15.19
N ASP A 191 -2.85 -5.06 16.25
CA ASP A 191 -3.84 -6.14 16.35
C ASP A 191 -4.85 -6.09 15.20
N HIS A 192 -5.23 -4.90 14.73
CA HIS A 192 -6.08 -4.70 13.56
C HIS A 192 -5.37 -5.13 12.27
N LEU A 193 -4.10 -4.76 12.05
CA LEU A 193 -3.33 -5.25 10.89
C LEU A 193 -3.29 -6.78 10.83
N ILE A 194 -2.98 -7.43 11.96
CA ILE A 194 -2.87 -8.89 12.05
C ILE A 194 -4.23 -9.57 11.83
N SER A 195 -5.29 -9.08 12.48
CA SER A 195 -6.63 -9.67 12.36
C SER A 195 -7.23 -9.48 10.98
N ASN A 196 -7.05 -8.33 10.34
CA ASN A 196 -7.46 -8.13 8.95
C ASN A 196 -6.69 -9.08 8.03
N MET A 197 -5.37 -9.24 8.18
CA MET A 197 -4.61 -10.14 7.29
C MET A 197 -5.04 -11.60 7.43
N ARG A 198 -5.28 -12.06 8.66
CA ARG A 198 -5.85 -13.39 8.91
C ARG A 198 -7.22 -13.56 8.25
N SER A 199 -8.09 -12.56 8.41
CA SER A 199 -9.43 -12.60 7.81
C SER A 199 -9.36 -12.58 6.29
N ALA A 200 -8.47 -11.78 5.70
CA ALA A 200 -8.25 -11.74 4.25
C ALA A 200 -7.88 -13.11 3.70
N ARG A 201 -6.92 -13.81 4.33
CA ARG A 201 -6.52 -15.17 3.94
C ARG A 201 -7.65 -16.18 4.12
N GLU A 202 -8.44 -16.07 5.19
CA GLU A 202 -9.50 -17.03 5.48
C GLU A 202 -10.72 -16.87 4.57
N THR A 203 -11.03 -15.65 4.15
CA THR A 203 -12.29 -15.34 3.45
C THR A 203 -12.13 -14.89 2.02
N HIS A 204 -10.92 -14.56 1.58
CA HIS A 204 -10.64 -13.90 0.30
C HIS A 204 -11.53 -12.66 0.07
N ASP A 205 -11.73 -11.87 1.13
CA ASP A 205 -12.47 -10.61 1.05
C ASP A 205 -11.49 -9.43 0.98
N VAL A 206 -11.48 -8.76 -0.17
CA VAL A 206 -10.63 -7.59 -0.45
C VAL A 206 -10.81 -6.45 0.55
N THR A 207 -11.96 -6.36 1.21
CA THR A 207 -12.23 -5.35 2.23
C THR A 207 -11.19 -5.40 3.36
N TYR A 208 -10.74 -6.60 3.73
CA TYR A 208 -9.71 -6.74 4.74
C TYR A 208 -8.34 -6.24 4.26
N ILE A 209 -8.01 -6.42 2.98
CA ILE A 209 -6.78 -5.85 2.38
C ILE A 209 -6.88 -4.33 2.28
N ARG A 210 -8.06 -3.79 1.96
CA ARG A 210 -8.32 -2.35 1.98
C ARG A 210 -8.11 -1.77 3.38
N ASN A 211 -8.65 -2.39 4.42
CA ASN A 211 -8.45 -1.95 5.81
C ASN A 211 -6.97 -1.94 6.21
N ILE A 212 -6.20 -2.96 5.80
CA ILE A 212 -4.74 -3.01 6.05
C ILE A 212 -4.04 -1.82 5.39
N TYR A 213 -4.37 -1.54 4.12
CA TYR A 213 -3.81 -0.41 3.41
C TYR A 213 -4.11 0.92 4.11
N GLU A 214 -5.36 1.16 4.51
CA GLU A 214 -5.75 2.41 5.19
C GLU A 214 -5.01 2.58 6.53
N ILE A 215 -4.86 1.50 7.31
CA ILE A 215 -4.09 1.53 8.57
C ILE A 215 -2.61 1.81 8.30
N LEU A 216 -1.99 1.12 7.34
CA LEU A 216 -0.59 1.33 7.00
C LEU A 216 -0.34 2.74 6.47
N HIS A 217 -1.27 3.27 5.66
CA HIS A 217 -1.19 4.61 5.08
C HIS A 217 -1.27 5.69 6.15
N ASP A 218 -2.31 5.66 7.00
CA ASP A 218 -2.44 6.62 8.10
C ASP A 218 -1.26 6.48 9.08
N MET A 219 -0.82 5.25 9.38
CA MET A 219 0.31 5.02 10.30
C MET A 219 1.61 5.57 9.73
N ASP A 220 1.83 5.44 8.42
CA ASP A 220 3.00 5.97 7.75
C ASP A 220 2.94 7.51 7.65
N TYR A 221 1.91 8.06 7.02
CA TYR A 221 1.86 9.47 6.66
C TYR A 221 1.28 10.41 7.73
N TYR A 222 0.52 9.88 8.69
CA TYR A 222 -0.17 10.64 9.72
C TYR A 222 0.16 10.18 11.15
N LEU A 223 1.17 9.31 11.33
CA LEU A 223 1.71 9.00 12.65
C LEU A 223 3.24 8.99 12.67
N LEU A 224 3.87 8.13 11.87
CA LEU A 224 5.31 7.87 11.93
C LEU A 224 6.14 8.86 11.12
N ARG A 225 5.57 9.42 10.06
CA ARG A 225 6.05 10.56 9.26
C ARG A 225 4.93 11.58 9.11
N TYR A 226 5.20 12.72 8.48
CA TYR A 226 4.17 13.65 8.03
C TYR A 226 4.21 13.79 6.51
N GLY A 227 3.53 12.87 5.83
CA GLY A 227 3.50 12.73 4.37
C GLY A 227 3.22 14.04 3.62
N PRO A 228 2.20 14.83 4.01
CA PRO A 228 1.83 16.06 3.32
C PRO A 228 2.95 17.10 3.16
N THR A 229 3.92 17.13 4.08
CA THR A 229 5.07 18.04 4.00
C THR A 229 6.33 17.34 3.51
N GLU A 230 6.55 16.10 3.92
CA GLU A 230 7.79 15.37 3.60
C GLU A 230 7.84 14.85 2.15
N MET A 231 6.69 14.61 1.51
CA MET A 231 6.63 13.99 0.19
C MET A 231 6.56 14.98 -0.97
N GLY A 232 6.28 16.27 -0.72
CA GLY A 232 6.05 17.27 -1.77
C GLY A 232 7.24 17.54 -2.70
N ALA A 233 8.45 17.13 -2.31
CA ALA A 233 9.63 17.20 -3.18
C ALA A 233 9.78 15.98 -4.11
N TYR A 234 9.06 14.89 -3.83
CA TYR A 234 9.21 13.59 -4.48
C TYR A 234 8.04 13.22 -5.38
N VAL A 235 6.84 13.73 -5.08
CA VAL A 235 5.63 13.44 -5.86
C VAL A 235 4.92 14.73 -6.27
N SER A 236 4.44 14.76 -7.52
CA SER A 236 3.71 15.90 -8.08
C SER A 236 2.23 15.88 -7.73
N ASP A 237 1.66 14.68 -7.58
CA ASP A 237 0.29 14.48 -7.13
C ASP A 237 0.30 14.07 -5.66
N MET A 238 -0.20 14.96 -4.82
CA MET A 238 -0.27 14.76 -3.37
C MET A 238 -1.62 14.19 -2.92
N SER A 239 -2.58 13.94 -3.84
CA SER A 239 -3.94 13.53 -3.46
C SER A 239 -3.95 12.27 -2.60
N LEU A 240 -3.11 11.28 -2.96
CA LEU A 240 -2.97 10.03 -2.23
C LEU A 240 -2.31 10.21 -0.87
N VAL A 241 -1.16 10.89 -0.83
CA VAL A 241 -0.40 11.17 0.41
C VAL A 241 -1.21 12.03 1.39
N CYS A 242 -2.04 12.95 0.87
CA CYS A 242 -2.87 13.85 1.65
C CYS A 242 -4.26 13.29 1.98
N THR A 243 -4.57 12.05 1.60
CA THR A 243 -5.80 11.38 2.02
C THR A 243 -5.61 10.87 3.44
N TYR A 244 -6.48 11.28 4.36
CA TYR A 244 -6.50 10.75 5.73
C TYR A 244 -7.76 9.91 5.91
N TYR A 245 -7.59 8.64 6.26
CA TYR A 245 -8.70 7.70 6.41
C TYR A 245 -9.34 7.75 7.81
N GLY A 246 -8.58 8.17 8.83
CA GLY A 246 -9.08 8.30 10.19
C GLY A 246 -9.27 6.97 10.90
N VAL A 247 -8.43 5.97 10.59
CA VAL A 247 -8.64 4.58 11.03
C VAL A 247 -7.77 4.14 12.21
N LEU A 248 -6.88 5.01 12.69
CA LEU A 248 -5.96 4.64 13.78
C LEU A 248 -6.56 4.89 15.17
N GLU A 249 -6.49 3.87 16.01
CA GLU A 249 -6.87 3.88 17.42
C GLU A 249 -6.08 4.90 18.25
N VAL A 250 -4.85 5.26 17.84
CA VAL A 250 -4.05 6.28 18.55
C VAL A 250 -4.67 7.68 18.54
N TYR A 251 -5.63 7.92 17.64
CA TYR A 251 -6.39 9.15 17.54
C TYR A 251 -7.83 9.04 18.09
N GLU A 252 -8.26 7.85 18.49
CA GLU A 252 -9.52 7.68 19.22
C GLU A 252 -9.36 8.13 20.68
N GLU A 253 -10.26 9.00 21.15
CA GLU A 253 -10.30 9.51 22.53
C GLU A 253 -10.96 8.54 23.52
#